data_AF-A0A940IS13-F1
#
_entry.id   AF-A0A940IS13-F1
#
_cell.length_a   1.000
_cell.length_b   1.000
_cell.length_c   1.000
_cell.angle_alpha   90.00
_cell.angle_beta   90.00
_cell.angle_gamma   90.00
#
_symmetry.space_group_name_H-M   'P 1'
#
loop_
_entity.id
_entity.type
_entity.pdbx_description
1 polymer ?
#
loop_
_entity_poly.entity_id
_entity_poly.type
_entity_poly.pdbx_seq_one_letter_code
_entity_poly.pdbx_strand_id
1 'polypeptide(L)' 'MTTAMVEAEAGISRDTGERLLVHLAGMGLVRETTGATRCRLWTAAL' A
#
# COMPACT_ATOMS: atom_id res chain seq x y z
N MET A 1 -2.80 7.26 -1.01
CA MET A 1 -1.37 6.89 -1.09
C MET A 1 -1.18 5.81 -2.13
N THR A 2 -0.13 5.87 -2.95
CA THR A 2 0.24 4.80 -3.91
C THR A 2 1.37 3.92 -3.35
N THR A 3 1.59 2.72 -3.89
CA THR A 3 2.77 1.91 -3.54
C THR A 3 4.08 2.65 -3.83
N ALA A 4 4.14 3.43 -4.91
CA ALA A 4 5.32 4.23 -5.26
C ALA A 4 5.64 5.34 -4.25
N MET A 5 4.62 5.93 -3.61
CA MET A 5 4.86 6.86 -2.50
C MET A 5 5.50 6.16 -1.30
N VAL A 6 5.05 4.94 -0.97
CA VAL A 6 5.62 4.15 0.12
C VAL A 6 7.06 3.72 -0.19
N GLU A 7 7.32 3.33 -1.44
CA GLU A 7 8.66 3.01 -1.95
C GLU A 7 9.65 4.16 -1.68
N ALA A 8 9.27 5.38 -2.07
CA ALA A 8 10.09 6.58 -1.92
C ALA A 8 10.31 6.99 -0.46
N GLU A 9 9.25 6.97 0.36
CA GLU A 9 9.33 7.41 1.77
C GLU A 9 10.04 6.41 2.68
N ALA A 10 9.82 5.10 2.46
CA ALA A 10 10.40 4.06 3.31
C ALA A 10 11.77 3.57 2.81
N GLY A 11 12.21 3.98 1.62
CA GLY A 11 13.49 3.54 1.03
C GLY A 11 13.53 2.04 0.75
N ILE A 12 12.39 1.44 0.39
CA ILE A 12 12.23 0.00 0.14
C ILE A 12 11.89 -0.26 -1.33
N SER A 13 12.06 -1.51 -1.78
CA SER A 13 11.63 -1.89 -3.12
C SER A 13 10.10 -1.82 -3.27
N ARG A 14 9.62 -1.66 -4.51
CA ARG A 14 8.18 -1.70 -4.83
C ARG A 14 7.49 -2.97 -4.31
N ASP A 15 8.10 -4.15 -4.54
CA ASP A 15 7.54 -5.43 -4.07
C ASP A 15 7.40 -5.46 -2.55
N THR A 16 8.43 -4.98 -1.83
CA THR A 16 8.38 -4.86 -0.36
C THR A 16 7.29 -3.89 0.09
N GLY A 17 7.15 -2.74 -0.57
CA GLY A 17 6.09 -1.78 -0.27
C GLY A 17 4.70 -2.34 -0.49
N GLU A 18 4.51 -3.13 -1.55
CA GLU A 18 3.23 -3.77 -1.86
C GLU A 18 2.88 -4.85 -0.83
N ARG A 19 3.84 -5.68 -0.44
CA ARG A 19 3.67 -6.70 0.61
C ARG A 19 3.40 -6.06 1.97
N LEU A 20 4.06 -4.95 2.29
CA LEU A 20 3.81 -4.19 3.51
C LEU A 20 2.39 -3.63 3.54
N LEU A 21 1.93 -3.01 2.45
CA LEU A 21 0.57 -2.47 2.36
C LEU A 21 -0.50 -3.54 2.48
N VAL A 22 -0.30 -4.71 1.86
CA VAL A 22 -1.19 -5.87 2.04
C VAL A 22 -1.19 -6.34 3.49
N HIS A 23 -0.04 -6.38 4.16
CA HIS A 23 0.06 -6.76 5.56
C HIS A 23 -0.68 -5.76 6.48
N LEU A 24 -0.46 -4.46 6.29
CA LEU A 24 -1.16 -3.40 7.02
C LEU A 24 -2.68 -3.46 6.79
N ALA A 25 -3.11 -3.81 5.58
CA ALA A 25 -4.53 -4.01 5.29
C ALA A 25 -5.11 -5.23 5.98
N GLY A 26 -4.36 -6.33 6.08
CA GLY A 26 -4.74 -7.50 6.87
C GLY A 26 -4.90 -7.19 8.37
N MET A 27 -4.18 -6.18 8.87
CA MET A 27 -4.33 -5.65 10.23
C MET A 27 -5.42 -4.59 10.37
N GLY A 28 -6.09 -4.21 9.27
CA GLY A 28 -7.12 -3.19 9.28
C GLY A 28 -6.61 -1.76 9.49
N LEU A 29 -5.33 -1.49 9.24
CA LEU A 29 -4.74 -0.14 9.37
C LEU A 29 -4.88 0.70 8.10
N VAL A 30 -4.94 0.04 6.94
CA VAL A 30 -5.15 0.67 5.64
C VAL A 30 -6.16 -0.13 4.84
N ARG A 31 -6.80 0.50 3.85
CA ARG A 31 -7.66 -0.17 2.87
C ARG A 31 -7.27 0.21 1.44
N GLU A 32 -7.39 -0.76 0.55
CA GLU A 32 -7.28 -0.55 -0.89
C GLU A 32 -8.59 0.10 -1.41
N THR A 33 -8.47 1.03 -2.36
CA THR A 33 -9.61 1.88 -2.82
C THR A 33 -10.00 1.63 -4.27
N THR A 34 -9.12 1.06 -5.09
CA THR A 34 -9.22 1.05 -6.55
C THR A 34 -9.61 -0.29 -7.17
N GLY A 35 -9.61 -1.39 -6.41
CA GLY A 35 -9.83 -2.75 -6.90
C GLY A 35 -8.84 -3.18 -8.01
N ALA A 36 -7.77 -2.41 -8.24
CA ALA A 36 -6.96 -2.50 -9.44
C ALA A 36 -5.71 -3.39 -9.23
N THR A 37 -5.22 -4.00 -10.31
CA THR A 37 -4.02 -4.86 -10.27
C THR A 37 -2.73 -4.10 -10.54
N ARG A 38 -2.76 -2.97 -11.28
CA ARG A 38 -1.55 -2.20 -11.66
C ARG A 38 -1.29 -0.93 -10.86
N CYS A 39 -2.33 -0.21 -10.48
CA CYS A 39 -2.22 1.05 -9.72
C CYS A 39 -3.17 1.00 -8.54
N ARG A 40 -2.70 0.41 -7.43
CA ARG A 40 -3.46 0.37 -6.19
C ARG A 40 -3.33 1.70 -5.43
N LEU A 41 -4.48 2.27 -5.09
CA LEU A 41 -4.56 3.35 -4.13
C LEU A 41 -4.96 2.82 -2.76
N TRP A 42 -4.24 3.30 -1.76
CA TRP A 42 -4.42 2.93 -0.37
C TRP A 42 -4.77 4.17 0.44
N THR A 43 -5.56 3.96 1.49
CA THR A 43 -5.92 5.00 2.45
C THR A 43 -5.93 4.42 3.85
N ALA A 44 -5.73 5.26 4.87
CA ALA A 44 -5.87 4.81 6.26
C ALA A 44 -7.30 4.30 6.51
N ALA A 45 -7.41 3.18 7.19
CA ALA A 45 -8.68 2.75 7.76
C ALA A 45 -8.95 3.63 8.98
N LEU A 46 -10.11 4.29 8.99
CA LEU A 46 -10.60 5.04 10.15
C LEU A 46 -11.18 4.07 11.16
#